data_AF-A0A965MNI5-F1
#
_entry.id   AF-A0A965MNI5-F1
#
_cell.length_a   1.000
_cell.length_b   1.000
_cell.length_c   1.000
_cell.angle_alpha   90.00
_cell.angle_beta   90.00
_cell.angle_gamma   90.00
#
_symmetry.space_group_name_H-M   'P 1'
#
loop_
_entity.id
_entity.type
_entity.pdbx_description
1 polymer ?
#
loop_
_entity_poly.entity_id
_entity_poly.type
_entity_poly.pdbx_seq_one_letter_code
_entity_poly.pdbx_strand_id
1 'polypeptide(L)' 'MQWDIFCHVIDNHGDLGVSWRLAVDLAERGHSVRLWVDDASALVWMAPNGHPKVEVSKWSDAETALK' A
#
# COMPACT_ATOMS: atom_id res chain seq x y z
N MET A 1 9.29 -13.07 -3.11
CA MET A 1 9.46 -11.94 -4.06
C MET A 1 8.79 -10.72 -3.44
N GLN A 2 9.50 -9.59 -3.41
CA GLN A 2 9.02 -8.31 -2.87
C GLN A 2 8.37 -7.50 -4.00
N TRP A 3 7.27 -6.82 -3.69
CA TRP A 3 6.60 -5.88 -4.60
C TRP A 3 6.54 -4.50 -3.96
N ASP A 4 6.81 -3.46 -4.74
CA ASP A 4 6.60 -2.07 -4.37
C ASP A 4 5.49 -1.50 -5.27
N ILE A 5 4.39 -1.07 -4.65
CA ILE A 5 3.23 -0.48 -5.33
C ILE A 5 3.20 1.01 -4.97
N PHE A 6 3.13 1.87 -5.97
CA PHE A 6 3.08 3.32 -5.81
C PHE A 6 1.69 3.84 -6.17
N CYS A 7 1.05 4.52 -5.22
CA CYS A 7 -0.28 5.08 -5.39
C CYS A 7 -0.30 6.55 -4.97
N HIS A 8 -0.60 7.43 -5.93
CA HIS A 8 -0.74 8.86 -5.71
C HIS A 8 -2.23 9.09 -5.53
N VAL A 9 -2.64 9.44 -4.32
CA VAL A 9 -4.05 9.47 -3.96
C VAL A 9 -4.64 10.79 -4.41
N ILE A 10 -5.38 10.76 -5.51
CA ILE A 10 -6.15 11.90 -6.00
C ILE A 10 -7.59 11.79 -5.49
N ASP A 11 -8.12 10.56 -5.39
CA ASP A 11 -9.36 10.24 -4.69
C ASP A 11 -9.12 9.13 -3.63
N ASN A 12 -9.36 9.48 -2.36
CA ASN A 12 -9.14 8.62 -1.19
C ASN A 12 -9.93 7.30 -1.20
N HIS A 13 -10.98 7.17 -2.02
CA HIS A 13 -11.80 5.95 -2.10
C HIS A 13 -11.49 5.08 -3.32
N GLY A 14 -11.06 5.69 -4.43
CA GLY A 14 -10.79 5.00 -5.69
C GLY A 14 -9.37 4.43 -5.72
N ASP A 15 -8.38 5.31 -5.77
CA ASP A 15 -6.99 4.96 -6.06
C ASP A 15 -6.39 4.11 -4.93
N LEU A 16 -6.62 4.55 -3.69
CA LEU A 16 -6.13 3.88 -2.50
C LEU A 16 -6.82 2.51 -2.30
N GLY A 17 -8.12 2.44 -2.56
CA GLY A 17 -8.89 1.20 -2.43
C GLY A 17 -8.45 0.13 -3.43
N VAL A 18 -8.23 0.52 -4.69
CA VAL A 18 -7.72 -0.41 -5.72
C VAL A 18 -6.30 -0.87 -5.40
N SER A 19 -5.42 0.06 -5.03
CA SER A 19 -4.02 -0.26 -4.71
C SER A 19 -3.90 -1.15 -3.48
N TRP A 20 -4.73 -0.92 -2.45
CA TRP A 20 -4.82 -1.79 -1.29
C TRP A 20 -5.29 -3.21 -1.65
N ARG A 21 -6.37 -3.33 -2.44
CA ARG A 21 -6.90 -4.64 -2.85
C ARG A 21 -5.86 -5.44 -3.65
N LEU A 22 -5.12 -4.78 -4.53
CA LEU A 22 -4.01 -5.41 -5.26
C LEU A 22 -2.89 -5.87 -4.32
N ALA A 23 -2.50 -5.03 -3.37
CA ALA A 23 -1.46 -5.38 -2.39
C ALA A 23 -1.84 -6.61 -1.56
N VAL A 24 -3.10 -6.68 -1.10
CA VAL A 24 -3.61 -7.82 -0.34
C VAL A 24 -3.66 -9.09 -1.21
N ASP A 25 -4.16 -9.03 -2.45
CA ASP A 25 -4.20 -10.21 -3.33
C ASP A 25 -2.79 -10.78 -3.60
N LEU A 26 -1.80 -9.92 -3.84
CA LEU A 26 -0.40 -10.36 -3.97
C LEU A 26 0.12 -10.98 -2.67
N ALA A 27 -0.23 -10.40 -1.52
CA ALA A 27 0.17 -10.90 -0.21
C ALA A 27 -0.43 -12.27 0.13
N GLU A 28 -1.70 -12.49 -0.23
CA GLU A 28 -2.40 -13.77 -0.11
C GLU A 28 -1.77 -14.86 -1.00
N ARG A 29 -1.24 -14.48 -2.17
CA ARG A 29 -0.44 -15.37 -3.04
C ARG A 29 0.96 -15.66 -2.51
N GLY A 30 1.32 -15.12 -1.35
CA GLY A 30 2.58 -15.41 -0.67
C GLY A 30 3.68 -14.38 -0.90
N HIS A 31 3.40 -13.29 -1.60
CA HIS A 31 4.37 -12.20 -1.79
C HIS A 31 4.46 -11.28 -0.56
N SER A 32 5.56 -10.55 -0.45
CA SER A 32 5.68 -9.41 0.47
C SER A 32 5.44 -8.15 -0.35
N VAL A 33 4.65 -7.21 0.17
CA VAL A 33 4.26 -6.00 -0.55
C VAL A 33 4.53 -4.78 0.32
N ARG A 34 5.06 -3.73 -0.31
CA ARG A 34 5.13 -2.39 0.25
C ARG A 34 4.29 -1.45 -0.61
N LEU A 35 3.31 -0.83 0.02
CA LEU A 35 2.39 0.12 -0.60
C LEU A 35 2.83 1.53 -0.21
N TRP A 36 3.37 2.25 -1.18
CA TRP A 36 3.80 3.64 -1.08
C TRP A 36 2.66 4.58 -1.41
N VAL A 37 2.26 5.40 -0.44
CA VAL A 37 1.14 6.35 -0.59
C VAL A 37 1.51 7.71 -0.04
N ASP A 38 0.95 8.76 -0.62
CA ASP A 38 1.03 10.12 -0.10
C ASP A 38 0.02 10.37 1.03
N ASP A 39 -1.21 9.87 0.90
CA ASP A 39 -2.22 9.87 1.96
C ASP A 39 -2.78 8.46 2.25
N ALA A 40 -2.48 7.93 3.44
CA ALA A 40 -2.98 6.66 3.94
C ALA A 40 -4.25 6.78 4.80
N SER A 41 -4.79 7.99 5.00
CA SER A 41 -5.85 8.27 5.99
C SER A 41 -7.08 7.39 5.82
N ALA A 42 -7.48 7.10 4.58
CA ALA A 42 -8.64 6.25 4.31
C ALA A 42 -8.41 4.76 4.66
N LEU A 43 -7.16 4.27 4.75
CA LEU A 43 -6.91 2.90 5.20
C LEU A 43 -7.30 2.67 6.66
N VAL A 44 -7.30 3.72 7.50
CA VAL A 44 -7.68 3.62 8.91
C VAL A 44 -9.09 3.03 9.08
N TRP A 45 -10.01 3.35 8.16
CA TRP A 45 -11.37 2.83 8.19
C TRP A 45 -11.63 1.72 7.16
N MET A 46 -10.97 1.74 6.00
CA MET A 46 -11.14 0.70 4.97
C MET A 46 -10.50 -0.63 5.38
N ALA A 47 -9.36 -0.57 6.07
CA ALA A 47 -8.55 -1.71 6.45
C ALA A 47 -7.96 -1.52 7.86
N PRO A 48 -8.81 -1.40 8.90
CA PRO A 48 -8.38 -1.04 10.26
C PRO A 48 -7.36 -2.02 10.86
N ASN A 49 -7.33 -3.26 10.38
CA ASN A 49 -6.42 -4.31 10.83
C ASN A 49 -5.23 -4.52 9.88
N GLY A 50 -5.18 -3.83 8.74
CA GLY A 50 -4.17 -4.03 7.70
C GLY A 50 -4.07 -5.46 7.18
N HIS A 51 -2.88 -5.83 6.69
CA HIS A 51 -2.53 -7.19 6.30
C HIS A 51 -1.07 -7.46 6.67
N PRO A 52 -0.71 -8.61 7.29
CA PRO A 52 0.61 -8.84 7.89
C PRO A 52 1.78 -8.85 6.89
N LYS A 53 1.49 -9.00 5.60
CA LYS A 53 2.48 -8.98 4.50
C LYS A 53 2.42 -7.73 3.63
N VAL A 54 1.60 -6.75 4.00
CA VAL A 54 1.50 -5.46 3.32
C VAL A 54 1.99 -4.39 4.29
N GLU A 55 3.15 -3.81 3.97
CA GLU A 55 3.67 -2.62 4.64
C GLU A 55 3.10 -1.39 3.95
N VAL A 56 2.65 -0.39 4.71
CA VAL A 56 2.21 0.91 4.17
C VAL A 56 3.24 1.96 4.57
N SER A 57 3.80 2.65 3.57
CA SER A 57 4.88 3.61 3.77
C SER A 57 4.56 4.92 3.05
N LYS A 58 5.09 6.04 3.56
CA LYS A 58 4.92 7.34 2.91
C LYS A 58 5.74 7.39 1.63
N TRP A 59 5.14 7.81 0.52
CA TRP A 59 5.84 7.92 -0.76
C TRP A 59 7.11 8.76 -0.64
N SER A 60 7.10 9.86 0.15
CA SER A 60 8.28 10.71 0.38
C SER A 60 9.53 9.95 0.81
N ASP A 61 9.37 8.79 1.43
CA ASP A 61 10.47 8.01 2.00
C ASP A 61 11.01 6.96 1.01
N ALA A 62 10.36 6.81 -0.16
CA ALA A 62 10.68 5.79 -1.16
C ALA A 62 12.09 5.92 -1.73
N GLU A 63 12.57 7.15 -1.95
CA GLU A 63 13.94 7.40 -2.44
C GLU A 63 15.01 6.88 -1.47
N THR A 64 14.69 6.81 -0.18
CA THR A 64 15.61 6.29 0.84
C THR A 64 15.55 4.77 0.91
N ALA A 65 14.38 4.18 0.72
CA ALA A 65 14.15 2.75 0.91
C ALA A 65 14.43 1.87 -0.31
N LEU A 66 14.50 2.45 -1.51
CA LEU A 66 14.78 1.75 -2.77
C LEU A 66 16.26 1.80 -3.20
N LYS A 67 17.14 2.38 -2.39
CA LYS A 67 18.59 2.35 -2.57
C LYS A 67 19.18 1.08 -1.95
#